data_AF-A0A167AY22-F1
#
_entry.id   AF-A0A167AY22-F1
#
_cell.length_a   1.000
_cell.length_b   1.000
_cell.length_c   1.000
_cell.angle_alpha   90.00
_cell.angle_beta   90.00
_cell.angle_gamma   90.00
#
_symmetry.space_group_name_H-M   'P 1'
#
loop_
_entity.id
_entity.type
_entity.pdbx_description
1 polymer ?
#
loop_
_entity_poly.entity_id
_entity_poly.type
_entity_poly.pdbx_seq_one_letter_code
_entity_poly.pdbx_strand_id
1 'polypeptide(L)'
;MTLKYHTQMSDELSMHLLTTPLLYRILTFNKSARFTRAAGVSLSALLAVLMAVHMLMDEFLLHATAFGFAVYMIATRVTRLIPLQVPDPQVRRKIERIARLGTVSFGFGFFVWLIDEWACGMLSGARHSVGLPVAFLLELHGW
;
A
#
# COMPACT_ATOMS: atom_id res chain seq x y z
N MET A 1 11.41 -17.29 -2.80
CA MET A 1 10.77 -16.87 -1.53
C MET A 1 10.91 -17.99 -0.51
N THR A 2 11.13 -17.65 0.76
CA THR A 2 11.38 -18.63 1.83
C THR A 2 10.11 -19.16 2.49
N LEU A 3 8.96 -18.49 2.32
CA LEU A 3 7.68 -18.80 3.01
C LEU A 3 7.88 -19.01 4.53
N LYS A 4 8.77 -18.21 5.13
CA LYS A 4 9.10 -18.25 6.55
C LYS A 4 8.53 -17.01 7.23
N TYR A 5 8.01 -17.21 8.44
CA TYR A 5 7.43 -16.16 9.27
C TYR A 5 8.32 -14.90 9.37
N HIS A 6 9.59 -15.03 9.74
CA HIS A 6 10.47 -13.85 9.90
C HIS A 6 10.68 -13.05 8.61
N THR A 7 10.74 -13.72 7.47
CA THR A 7 10.88 -13.04 6.17
C THR A 7 9.58 -12.38 5.73
N GLN A 8 8.43 -12.97 6.06
CA GLN A 8 7.12 -12.36 5.86
C GLN A 8 6.97 -11.12 6.74
N MET A 9 7.27 -11.22 8.03
CA MET A 9 7.22 -10.08 8.95
C MET A 9 8.17 -8.95 8.53
N SER A 10 9.33 -9.27 7.97
CA SER A 10 10.25 -8.26 7.44
C SER A 10 9.68 -7.52 6.22
N ASP A 11 9.01 -8.24 5.33
CA ASP A 11 8.36 -7.67 4.15
C ASP A 11 7.20 -6.75 4.57
N GLU A 12 6.29 -7.27 5.40
CA GLU A 12 5.13 -6.55 5.91
C GLU A 12 5.51 -5.33 6.77
N LEU A 13 6.58 -5.42 7.58
CA LEU A 13 7.13 -4.27 8.30
C LEU A 13 7.68 -3.20 7.35
N SER A 14 8.36 -3.60 6.28
CA SER A 14 8.97 -2.65 5.33
C SER A 14 7.91 -1.79 4.63
N MET A 15 6.74 -2.35 4.34
CA MET A 15 5.60 -1.64 3.77
C MET A 15 5.15 -0.48 4.67
N HIS A 16 5.09 -0.71 5.98
CA HIS A 16 4.70 0.31 6.96
C HIS A 16 5.81 1.33 7.24
N LEU A 17 7.08 0.90 7.20
CA LEU A 17 8.25 1.79 7.30
C LEU A 17 8.35 2.76 6.11
N LEU A 18 7.85 2.38 4.94
CA LEU A 18 7.74 3.29 3.78
C LEU A 18 6.52 4.21 3.87
N THR A 19 5.34 3.65 4.16
CA THR A 19 4.07 4.40 4.08
C THR A 19 3.90 5.40 5.22
N THR A 20 4.35 5.09 6.44
CA THR A 20 4.17 5.97 7.60
C THR A 20 4.88 7.32 7.43
N PRO A 21 6.17 7.39 7.00
CA PRO A 21 6.82 8.66 6.70
C PRO A 21 6.17 9.44 5.55
N LEU A 22 5.68 8.77 4.51
CA LEU A 22 4.98 9.43 3.40
C LEU A 22 3.67 10.06 3.88
N LEU A 23 2.89 9.32 4.67
CA LEU A 23 1.67 9.80 5.28
C LEU A 23 1.95 10.98 6.22
N TYR A 24 2.98 10.90 7.06
CA TYR A 24 3.46 12.01 7.89
C TYR A 24 3.73 13.25 7.04
N ARG A 25 4.50 13.12 5.96
CA ARG A 25 4.87 14.26 5.10
C ARG A 25 3.65 14.91 4.46
N ILE A 26 2.69 14.12 4.01
CA ILE A 26 1.49 14.61 3.34
C ILE A 26 0.52 15.27 4.33
N LEU A 27 0.34 14.70 5.53
CA LEU A 27 -0.56 15.24 6.55
C LEU A 27 -0.02 16.52 7.21
N THR A 28 1.30 16.66 7.30
CA THR A 28 1.97 17.81 7.94
C THR A 28 2.35 18.92 6.97
N PHE A 29 2.07 18.74 5.67
CA PHE A 29 2.36 19.75 4.66
C PHE A 29 1.65 21.09 4.97
N ASN A 30 2.42 22.18 5.03
CA ASN A 30 1.96 23.52 5.42
C ASN A 30 1.20 23.57 6.76
N LYS A 31 1.57 22.73 7.73
CA LYS A 31 1.04 22.76 9.10
C LYS A 31 2.01 23.41 10.08
N SER A 32 1.48 23.82 11.24
CA SER A 32 2.29 24.42 12.30
C SER A 32 3.32 23.43 12.86
N ALA A 33 4.41 23.92 13.44
CA ALA A 33 5.44 23.08 14.05
C ALA A 33 4.88 22.20 15.18
N ARG A 34 3.92 22.72 15.95
CA ARG A 34 3.23 21.96 17.01
C ARG A 34 2.45 20.79 16.44
N PHE A 35 1.63 21.01 15.40
CA PHE A 35 0.88 19.95 14.75
C PHE A 35 1.80 18.91 14.13
N THR A 36 2.86 19.37 13.46
CA THR A 36 3.84 18.50 12.80
C THR A 36 4.53 17.58 13.81
N ARG A 37 5.00 18.11 14.94
CA ARG A 37 5.60 17.30 16.01
C ARG A 37 4.59 16.30 16.60
N ALA A 38 3.37 16.75 16.90
CA ALA A 38 2.33 15.89 17.43
C ALA A 38 2.00 14.74 16.47
N ALA A 39 1.81 15.03 15.18
CA ALA A 39 1.54 14.02 14.15
C ALA A 39 2.70 13.02 14.03
N GLY A 40 3.95 13.48 14.10
CA GLY A 40 5.12 12.60 14.08
C GLY A 40 5.15 11.64 15.26
N VAL A 41 4.93 12.14 16.48
CA VAL A 41 4.86 11.31 17.69
C VAL A 41 3.70 10.31 17.60
N SER A 42 2.52 10.78 17.21
CA SER A 42 1.32 9.93 17.09
C SER A 42 1.48 8.83 16.05
N LEU A 43 2.01 9.14 14.86
CA LEU A 43 2.21 8.16 13.79
C LEU A 43 3.31 7.14 14.14
N SER A 44 4.40 7.57 14.77
CA SER A 44 5.45 6.66 15.24
C SER A 44 4.94 5.70 16.32
N ALA A 45 4.15 6.22 17.28
CA ALA A 45 3.53 5.38 18.30
C ALA A 45 2.53 4.39 17.69
N LEU A 46 1.70 4.84 16.75
CA LEU A 46 0.74 4.00 16.05
C LEU A 46 1.43 2.88 15.27
N LEU A 47 2.49 3.21 14.52
CA LEU A 47 3.30 2.23 13.79
C LEU A 47 3.88 1.17 14.74
N ALA A 48 4.50 1.59 15.84
CA ALA A 48 5.11 0.69 16.81
C ALA A 48 4.06 -0.27 17.42
N VAL A 49 2.91 0.26 17.84
CA VAL A 49 1.82 -0.56 18.42
C VAL A 49 1.25 -1.52 17.39
N LEU A 50 0.93 -1.03 16.19
CA LEU A 50 0.36 -1.85 15.12
C LEU A 50 1.29 -3.00 14.76
N MET A 51 2.57 -2.72 14.56
CA MET A 51 3.54 -3.75 14.19
C MET A 51 3.82 -4.71 15.33
N ALA A 52 3.89 -4.23 16.58
CA ALA A 52 4.04 -5.11 17.73
C ALA A 52 2.85 -6.06 17.86
N VAL A 53 1.62 -5.57 17.76
CA VAL A 53 0.41 -6.41 17.84
C VAL A 53 0.38 -7.40 16.68
N HIS A 54 0.62 -6.95 15.45
CA HIS A 54 0.63 -7.80 14.27
C HIS A 54 1.68 -8.92 14.39
N MET A 55 2.91 -8.60 14.82
CA MET A 55 3.96 -9.61 15.00
C MET A 55 3.66 -10.56 16.16
N LEU A 56 3.15 -10.07 17.30
CA LEU A 56 2.88 -10.92 18.47
C LEU A 56 1.68 -11.85 18.27
N MET A 57 0.68 -11.41 17.50
CA MET A 57 -0.57 -12.12 17.31
C MET A 57 -0.66 -12.86 15.96
N ASP A 58 0.27 -12.61 15.04
CA ASP A 58 0.25 -13.13 13.66
C ASP A 58 -1.05 -12.76 12.89
N GLU A 59 -1.55 -11.55 13.15
CA GLU A 59 -2.87 -11.08 12.67
C GLU A 59 -2.76 -10.35 11.34
N PHE A 60 -3.11 -11.02 10.24
CA PHE A 60 -3.03 -10.48 8.88
C PHE A 60 -3.96 -9.27 8.63
N LEU A 61 -5.21 -9.33 9.11
CA LEU A 61 -6.23 -8.33 8.79
C LEU A 61 -5.87 -6.92 9.31
N LEU A 62 -5.23 -6.84 10.48
CA LEU A 62 -4.80 -5.56 11.05
C LEU A 62 -3.76 -4.88 10.15
N HIS A 63 -2.76 -5.63 9.70
CA HIS A 63 -1.74 -5.15 8.77
C HIS A 63 -2.37 -4.66 7.46
N ALA A 64 -3.16 -5.53 6.82
CA ALA A 64 -3.69 -5.28 5.48
C ALA A 64 -4.63 -4.06 5.46
N THR A 65 -5.55 -3.97 6.42
CA THR A 65 -6.50 -2.86 6.50
C THR A 65 -5.83 -1.53 6.84
N ALA A 66 -4.85 -1.53 7.74
CA ALA A 66 -4.12 -0.32 8.10
C ALA A 66 -3.24 0.19 6.95
N PHE A 67 -2.55 -0.72 6.25
CA PHE A 67 -1.77 -0.39 5.08
C PHE A 67 -2.65 0.19 3.97
N GLY A 68 -3.75 -0.49 3.63
CA GLY A 68 -4.72 -0.03 2.63
C GLY A 68 -5.30 1.34 2.96
N PHE A 69 -5.65 1.58 4.22
CA PHE A 69 -6.14 2.88 4.67
C PHE A 69 -5.08 3.99 4.56
N ALA A 70 -3.83 3.72 4.91
CA ALA A 70 -2.74 4.67 4.76
C ALA A 70 -2.50 5.04 3.28
N VAL A 71 -2.47 4.05 2.38
CA VAL A 71 -2.35 4.28 0.94
C VAL A 71 -3.53 5.09 0.39
N TYR A 72 -4.75 4.78 0.81
CA TYR A 72 -5.94 5.56 0.45
C TYR A 72 -5.84 7.02 0.88
N MET A 73 -5.40 7.28 2.12
CA MET A 73 -5.16 8.64 2.60
C MET A 73 -4.08 9.36 1.79
N ILE A 74 -2.98 8.69 1.47
CA ILE A 74 -1.91 9.24 0.63
C ILE A 74 -2.46 9.62 -0.75
N ALA A 75 -3.13 8.70 -1.44
CA ALA A 75 -3.66 8.92 -2.80
C ALA A 75 -4.67 10.09 -2.83
N THR A 76 -5.62 10.11 -1.89
CA THR A 76 -6.65 11.16 -1.83
C THR A 76 -6.06 12.52 -1.45
N ARG A 77 -5.05 12.58 -0.59
CA ARG A 77 -4.40 13.84 -0.21
C ARG A 77 -3.50 14.37 -1.31
N VAL A 78 -2.71 13.52 -1.96
CA VAL A 78 -1.85 13.91 -3.09
C VAL A 78 -2.70 14.50 -4.21
N THR A 79 -3.78 13.82 -4.61
CA THR A 79 -4.67 14.30 -5.68
C THR A 79 -5.32 15.65 -5.34
N ARG A 80 -5.65 15.90 -4.07
CA ARG A 80 -6.15 17.22 -3.61
C ARG A 80 -5.08 18.31 -3.55
N LEU A 81 -3.83 17.96 -3.24
CA LEU A 81 -2.73 18.93 -3.10
C LEU A 81 -2.16 19.38 -4.44
N ILE A 82 -2.12 18.52 -5.45
CA ILE A 82 -1.57 18.85 -6.78
C ILE A 82 -2.14 20.17 -7.36
N PRO A 83 -3.47 20.38 -7.47
CA PRO A 83 -4.00 21.62 -8.03
C PRO A 83 -3.74 22.86 -7.16
N LEU A 84 -3.52 22.67 -5.86
CA LEU A 84 -3.23 23.76 -4.91
C LEU A 84 -1.77 24.19 -4.93
N GLN A 85 -0.85 23.29 -5.30
CA GLN A 85 0.60 23.51 -5.21
C GLN A 85 1.29 23.65 -6.56
N VAL A 86 0.61 23.34 -7.67
CA VAL A 86 1.17 23.41 -9.02
C VAL A 86 0.39 24.42 -9.86
N PRO A 87 0.85 25.70 -9.92
CA PRO A 87 0.16 26.76 -10.66
C PRO A 87 0.18 26.55 -12.17
N ASP A 88 1.29 26.03 -12.70
CA ASP A 88 1.45 25.77 -14.13
C ASP A 88 0.49 24.66 -14.60
N PRO A 89 -0.47 24.96 -15.49
CA PRO A 89 -1.44 23.97 -15.97
C PRO A 89 -0.81 22.79 -16.73
N GLN A 90 0.30 23.01 -17.44
CA GLN A 90 0.97 21.94 -18.20
C GLN A 90 1.68 20.97 -17.26
N VAL A 91 2.41 21.49 -16.27
CA VAL A 91 3.08 20.66 -15.25
C VAL A 91 2.06 19.94 -14.38
N ARG A 92 0.99 20.63 -13.98
CA ARG A 92 -0.10 20.04 -13.19
C ARG A 92 -0.70 18.82 -13.87
N ARG A 93 -1.08 18.94 -15.15
CA ARG A 93 -1.64 17.82 -15.93
C ARG A 93 -0.69 16.63 -16.02
N LYS A 94 0.62 16.86 -16.13
CA LYS A 94 1.62 15.79 -16.13
C LYS A 94 1.64 15.05 -14.78
N ILE A 95 1.70 15.79 -13.67
CA ILE A 95 1.73 15.23 -12.32
C ILE A 95 0.42 14.50 -11.99
N GLU A 96 -0.74 15.05 -12.35
CA GLU A 96 -2.05 14.40 -12.18
C GLU A 96 -2.14 13.08 -12.94
N ARG A 97 -1.59 13.00 -14.16
CA ARG A 97 -1.54 11.73 -14.92
C ARG A 97 -0.68 10.69 -14.22
N ILE A 98 0.48 11.07 -13.69
CA ILE A 98 1.37 10.17 -12.94
C ILE A 98 0.66 9.67 -11.67
N ALA A 99 0.05 10.58 -10.91
CA ALA A 99 -0.68 10.23 -9.69
C ALA A 99 -1.88 9.30 -9.99
N ARG A 100 -2.62 9.58 -11.07
CA ARG A 100 -3.73 8.73 -11.51
C ARG A 100 -3.24 7.36 -11.99
N LEU A 101 -2.15 7.31 -12.76
CA LEU A 101 -1.57 6.05 -13.21
C LEU A 101 -1.18 5.20 -12.00
N GLY A 102 -0.43 5.74 -11.04
CA GLY A 102 -0.06 5.03 -9.82
C GLY A 102 -1.27 4.55 -9.01
N THR A 103 -2.31 5.39 -8.89
CA THR A 103 -3.54 5.04 -8.17
C THR A 103 -4.30 3.89 -8.86
N VAL A 104 -4.43 3.96 -10.18
CA VAL A 104 -5.12 2.92 -10.97
C VAL A 104 -4.31 1.63 -10.96
N SER A 105 -2.98 1.69 -11.11
CA SER A 105 -2.11 0.53 -11.03
C SER A 105 -2.19 -0.16 -9.67
N PHE A 106 -2.12 0.59 -8.57
CA PHE A 106 -2.28 0.04 -7.23
C PHE A 106 -3.66 -0.59 -7.03
N GLY A 107 -4.73 0.11 -7.44
CA GLY A 107 -6.09 -0.41 -7.33
C GLY A 107 -6.32 -1.67 -8.16
N PHE A 108 -5.73 -1.75 -9.35
CA PHE A 108 -5.76 -2.94 -10.19
C PHE A 108 -5.01 -4.11 -9.54
N GLY A 109 -3.78 -3.89 -9.06
CA GLY A 109 -3.01 -4.92 -8.35
C GLY A 109 -3.75 -5.43 -7.11
N PHE A 110 -4.32 -4.52 -6.30
CA PHE A 110 -5.13 -4.90 -5.13
C PHE A 110 -6.38 -5.70 -5.52
N PHE A 111 -7.05 -5.35 -6.62
CA PHE A 111 -8.21 -6.09 -7.11
C PHE A 111 -7.83 -7.49 -7.59
N VAL A 112 -6.73 -7.62 -8.32
CA VAL A 112 -6.21 -8.91 -8.81
C VAL A 112 -5.75 -9.78 -7.64
N TRP A 113 -5.12 -9.18 -6.62
CA TRP A 113 -4.77 -9.82 -5.35
C TRP A 113 -6.00 -10.39 -4.62
N LEU A 114 -7.09 -9.63 -4.53
CA LEU A 114 -8.36 -10.12 -3.94
C LEU A 114 -8.95 -11.31 -4.72
N ILE A 115 -8.86 -11.29 -6.05
CA ILE A 115 -9.30 -12.42 -6.88
C ILE A 115 -8.45 -13.65 -6.59
N ASP A 116 -7.13 -13.50 -6.46
CA ASP A 116 -6.23 -14.62 -6.17
C ASP A 116 -6.59 -15.29 -4.85
N GLU A 117 -6.83 -14.49 -3.80
CA GLU A 117 -7.23 -14.96 -2.48
C GLU A 117 -8.58 -15.70 -2.54
N TRP A 118 -9.57 -15.11 -3.21
CA TRP A 118 -10.92 -15.68 -3.28
C TRP A 118 -11.04 -16.90 -4.19
N ALA A 119 -10.37 -16.89 -5.34
CA ALA A 119 -10.44 -17.94 -6.37
C ALA A 119 -9.25 -18.93 -6.32
N CYS A 120 -8.48 -18.94 -5.23
CA CYS A 120 -7.23 -19.70 -5.09
C CYS A 120 -7.35 -21.17 -5.52
N GLY A 121 -8.41 -21.86 -5.10
CA GLY A 121 -8.65 -23.27 -5.46
C GLY A 121 -8.88 -23.47 -6.97
N MET A 122 -9.68 -22.61 -7.59
CA MET A 122 -9.95 -22.66 -9.04
C MET A 122 -8.69 -22.32 -9.84
N LEU A 123 -7.97 -21.27 -9.45
CA LEU A 123 -6.73 -20.83 -10.11
C LEU A 123 -5.66 -21.91 -10.00
N SER A 124 -5.52 -22.57 -8.85
CA SER A 124 -4.58 -23.68 -8.66
C SER A 124 -4.90 -24.85 -9.58
N GLY A 125 -6.18 -25.28 -9.65
CA GLY A 125 -6.60 -26.34 -10.56
C GLY A 125 -6.34 -26.00 -12.03
N ALA A 126 -6.63 -24.75 -12.42
CA ALA A 126 -6.35 -24.26 -13.76
C ALA A 126 -4.85 -24.22 -14.08
N ARG A 127 -3.99 -23.81 -13.14
CA ARG A 127 -2.52 -23.85 -13.31
C ARG A 127 -2.01 -25.26 -13.57
N HIS A 128 -2.52 -26.25 -12.83
CA HIS A 128 -2.14 -27.65 -13.02
C HIS A 128 -2.60 -28.22 -14.36
N SER A 129 -3.73 -27.75 -14.91
CA SER A 129 -4.25 -28.25 -16.19
C SER A 129 -3.57 -27.62 -17.41
N VAL A 130 -3.24 -26.33 -17.36
CA VAL A 130 -2.62 -25.63 -18.51
C VAL A 130 -1.10 -25.79 -18.56
N GLY A 131 -0.44 -25.98 -17.42
CA GLY A 131 1.01 -26.14 -17.33
C GLY A 131 1.80 -24.89 -17.71
N LEU A 132 3.13 -24.99 -17.66
CA LEU A 132 4.04 -23.88 -18.00
C LEU A 132 4.24 -23.76 -19.52
N PRO A 133 4.39 -22.54 -20.06
CA PRO A 133 4.50 -21.26 -19.36
C PRO A 133 3.16 -20.57 -19.07
N VAL A 134 2.03 -21.11 -19.57
CA VAL A 134 0.72 -20.44 -19.52
C VAL A 134 0.22 -20.27 -18.08
N ALA A 135 0.58 -21.17 -17.17
CA ALA A 135 0.23 -21.09 -15.76
C ALA A 135 0.69 -19.78 -15.07
N PHE A 136 1.74 -19.10 -15.57
CA PHE A 136 2.19 -17.80 -15.03
C PHE A 136 1.13 -16.71 -15.17
N LEU A 137 0.28 -16.76 -16.21
CA LEU A 137 -0.81 -15.78 -16.38
C LEU A 137 -1.91 -15.93 -15.30
N LEU A 138 -1.92 -17.06 -14.59
CA LEU A 138 -2.88 -17.38 -13.53
C LEU A 138 -2.29 -17.21 -12.13
N GLU A 139 -1.03 -16.78 -12.00
CA GLU A 139 -0.41 -16.39 -10.74
C GLU A 139 -0.73 -14.93 -10.44
N LEU A 140 -2.02 -14.64 -10.20
CA LEU A 140 -2.55 -13.29 -10.10
C LEU A 140 -1.85 -12.45 -9.03
N HIS A 141 -1.56 -13.02 -7.85
CA HIS A 141 -0.78 -12.35 -6.81
C HIS A 141 0.64 -11.94 -7.26
N GLY A 142 1.19 -12.58 -8.30
CA GLY A 142 2.50 -12.28 -8.85
C GLY A 142 2.56 -11.09 -9.81
N TRP A 143 1.40 -10.54 -10.22
CA TRP A 143 1.27 -9.42 -11.18
C TRP A 143 0.93 -8.10 -10.49
#